data_AF-A0A5C5W3H8-F1
#
_entry.id   AF-A0A5C5W3H8-F1
#
_cell.length_a   1.000
_cell.length_b   1.000
_cell.length_c   1.000
_cell.angle_alpha   90.00
_cell.angle_beta   90.00
_cell.angle_gamma   90.00
#
_symmetry.space_group_name_H-M   'P 1'
#
loop_
_entity.id
_entity.type
_entity.pdbx_description
1 polymer ?
#
loop_
_entity_poly.entity_id
_entity_poly.type
_entity_poly.pdbx_seq_one_letter_code
_entity_poly.pdbx_strand_id
1 'polypeptide(L)'
;MRATRVLTTAVVLLSGHPQSFADDRPAALIAMQQAREAIVTAVIDVSLLRSHRGQRDERDQWRLAGADYAIFGRRDFEQGGPLLSLYTDGRAFRHFERSIEADVRLHGPDSPRLHDPRCVGLSPGYPTRPLGEYACDPAFLRGENVLFEESVENGRHVVTCKREAGTTRFWIDPEKGWNPVRVAAYSADGAPGPESRSTLERYGDTWYPRLVEIYSPTYKAGANPFETIQVEAAQLNHPDHPTRLTPETIGIDAGIVIRTVDNQSLESGGPPLYWDGEQLISGEEFRARVSSGELRLGPKYLDLQEQLLLQQPGSGGRVDALRRMQWARDAGAGSPKTFSSVWENYTRRFIAKYSLDESQSKRAMDILKSCQEQAATYLNRQRQALSAHEREIDEAIALGSAPGAARLKELRANGAALMKPIDDIFNESLKPRLEKLPTRAQRNAASVPARGHGK
;
A
#
# COMPACT_ATOMS: atom_id res chain seq x y z
N MET A 1 -29.08 -2.56 -67.73
CA MET A 1 -27.72 -2.23 -67.29
C MET A 1 -27.82 -1.35 -66.05
N ARG A 2 -27.49 -1.90 -64.87
CA ARG A 2 -27.55 -1.19 -63.58
C ARG A 2 -26.30 -0.34 -63.42
N ALA A 3 -26.47 0.96 -63.22
CA ALA A 3 -25.39 1.89 -62.93
C ALA A 3 -25.12 1.91 -61.42
N THR A 4 -23.90 1.54 -61.05
CA THR A 4 -23.36 1.53 -59.69
C THR A 4 -23.08 2.97 -59.25
N ARG A 5 -23.81 3.48 -58.25
CA ARG A 5 -23.43 4.69 -57.51
C ARG A 5 -22.53 4.29 -56.35
N VAL A 6 -21.26 4.70 -56.43
CA VAL A 6 -20.32 4.66 -55.31
C VAL A 6 -20.67 5.80 -54.37
N LEU A 7 -21.07 5.49 -53.14
CA LEU A 7 -21.21 6.43 -52.03
C LEU A 7 -19.84 6.58 -51.37
N THR A 8 -19.18 7.71 -51.61
CA THR A 8 -17.99 8.12 -50.87
C THR A 8 -18.45 8.77 -49.56
N THR A 9 -18.44 8.01 -48.47
CA THR A 9 -18.70 8.53 -47.12
C THR A 9 -17.48 9.37 -46.69
N ALA A 10 -17.61 10.69 -46.72
CA ALA A 10 -16.67 11.58 -46.06
C ALA A 10 -16.82 11.42 -44.54
N VAL A 11 -15.85 10.79 -43.89
CA VAL A 11 -15.73 10.78 -42.43
C VAL A 11 -15.25 12.17 -42.01
N VAL A 12 -16.18 12.99 -41.54
CA VAL A 12 -15.85 14.23 -40.82
C VAL A 12 -15.30 13.81 -39.46
N LEU A 13 -13.96 13.84 -39.32
CA LEU A 13 -13.30 13.81 -38.03
C LEU A 13 -13.63 15.13 -37.30
N LEU A 14 -14.69 15.13 -36.49
CA LEU A 14 -14.91 16.15 -35.49
C LEU A 14 -13.80 16.01 -34.44
N SER A 15 -12.72 16.76 -34.65
CA SER A 15 -11.77 17.10 -33.60
C SER A 15 -12.50 17.97 -32.59
N GLY A 16 -13.08 17.35 -31.57
CA GLY A 16 -13.61 18.04 -30.41
C GLY A 16 -12.46 18.73 -29.67
N HIS A 17 -12.24 20.01 -29.96
CA HIS A 17 -11.50 20.86 -29.04
C HIS A 17 -12.22 20.83 -27.68
N PRO A 18 -11.50 20.63 -26.56
CA PRO A 18 -12.12 20.77 -25.24
C PRO A 18 -12.65 22.21 -25.13
N GLN A 19 -13.96 22.36 -24.92
CA GLN A 19 -14.53 23.65 -24.57
C GLN A 19 -13.81 24.15 -23.32
N SER A 20 -13.12 25.28 -23.45
CA SER A 20 -12.60 26.07 -22.34
C SER A 20 -13.80 26.58 -21.54
N PHE A 21 -14.21 25.83 -20.51
CA PHE A 21 -15.13 26.36 -19.50
C PHE A 21 -14.39 27.48 -18.76
N ALA A 22 -14.97 28.69 -18.77
CA ALA A 22 -14.49 29.77 -17.91
C ALA A 22 -14.66 29.30 -16.45
N ASP A 23 -13.61 29.45 -15.66
CA ASP A 23 -13.64 29.09 -14.25
C ASP A 23 -14.38 30.17 -13.46
N ASP A 24 -15.70 30.01 -13.31
CA ASP A 24 -16.58 30.97 -12.64
C ASP A 24 -16.55 30.84 -11.10
N ARG A 25 -15.55 30.15 -10.54
CA ARG A 25 -15.45 29.96 -9.08
C ARG A 25 -15.10 31.26 -8.37
N PRO A 26 -15.70 31.54 -7.20
CA PRO A 26 -15.36 32.72 -6.42
C PRO A 26 -13.92 32.67 -5.88
N ALA A 27 -13.32 33.84 -5.67
CA ALA A 27 -11.92 33.96 -5.25
C ALA A 27 -11.63 33.23 -3.93
N ALA A 28 -12.57 33.23 -2.99
CA ALA A 28 -12.42 32.52 -1.72
C ALA A 28 -12.32 30.99 -1.92
N LEU A 29 -13.06 30.44 -2.88
CA LEU A 29 -13.02 29.00 -3.18
C LEU A 29 -11.70 28.62 -3.86
N ILE A 30 -11.21 29.48 -4.75
CA ILE A 30 -9.89 29.32 -5.41
C ILE A 30 -8.77 29.38 -4.35
N ALA A 31 -8.81 30.36 -3.45
CA ALA A 31 -7.82 30.51 -2.38
C ALA A 31 -7.84 29.31 -1.42
N MET A 32 -9.03 28.80 -1.08
CA MET A 32 -9.17 27.55 -0.32
C MET A 32 -8.49 26.37 -1.02
N GLN A 33 -8.74 26.19 -2.33
CA GLN A 33 -8.09 25.11 -3.10
C GLN A 33 -6.56 25.28 -3.10
N GLN A 34 -6.05 26.48 -3.39
CA GLN A 34 -4.62 26.77 -3.42
C GLN A 34 -3.95 26.50 -2.07
N ALA A 35 -4.59 26.86 -0.96
CA ALA A 35 -4.09 26.59 0.38
C ALA A 35 -3.96 25.07 0.66
N ARG A 36 -4.84 24.24 0.08
CA ARG A 36 -4.75 22.78 0.18
C ARG A 36 -3.67 22.20 -0.72
N GLU A 37 -3.54 22.72 -1.94
CA GLU A 37 -2.51 22.31 -2.90
C GLU A 37 -1.10 22.70 -2.44
N ALA A 38 -0.98 23.72 -1.58
CA ALA A 38 0.28 24.07 -0.92
C ALA A 38 0.79 22.98 0.06
N ILE A 39 -0.06 22.01 0.44
CA ILE A 39 0.39 20.82 1.16
C ILE A 39 0.90 19.83 0.12
N VAL A 40 2.23 19.80 -0.04
CA VAL A 40 2.91 18.95 -1.03
C VAL A 40 3.29 17.62 -0.40
N THR A 41 3.72 17.60 0.86
CA THR A 41 4.04 16.36 1.56
C THR A 41 3.38 16.32 2.92
N ALA A 42 2.96 15.14 3.38
CA ALA A 42 2.40 14.99 4.71
C ALA A 42 2.58 13.60 5.28
N VAL A 43 2.72 13.52 6.60
CA VAL A 43 2.52 12.32 7.41
C VAL A 43 1.57 12.70 8.54
N ILE A 44 0.40 12.05 8.58
CA ILE A 44 -0.70 12.43 9.46
C ILE A 44 -1.22 11.19 10.18
N ASP A 45 -1.20 11.20 11.50
CA ASP A 45 -1.83 10.17 12.32
C ASP A 45 -3.23 10.65 12.72
N VAL A 46 -4.24 9.82 12.45
CA VAL A 46 -5.64 10.17 12.69
C VAL A 46 -6.36 9.08 13.48
N SER A 47 -7.28 9.52 14.34
CA SER A 47 -8.26 8.69 15.03
C SER A 47 -9.65 8.98 14.46
N LEU A 48 -10.37 7.94 14.06
CA LEU A 48 -11.71 7.99 13.48
C LEU A 48 -12.68 7.38 14.49
N LEU A 49 -13.55 8.20 15.06
CA LEU A 49 -14.58 7.77 15.99
C LEU A 49 -15.95 7.74 15.28
N ARG A 50 -16.50 6.54 15.08
CA ARG A 50 -17.85 6.37 14.48
C ARG A 50 -18.88 6.02 15.54
N SER A 51 -19.72 6.99 15.89
CA SER A 51 -20.73 6.80 16.97
C SER A 51 -21.93 5.94 16.56
N HIS A 52 -22.13 5.67 15.27
CA HIS A 52 -23.28 4.91 14.76
C HIS A 52 -23.06 3.39 14.62
N ARG A 53 -21.81 2.89 14.71
CA ARG A 53 -21.47 1.46 14.53
C ARG A 53 -21.07 0.72 15.81
N GLY A 54 -21.39 1.29 16.99
CA GLY A 54 -20.76 0.91 18.25
C GLY A 54 -19.32 1.43 18.25
N GLN A 55 -18.97 2.31 19.19
CA GLN A 55 -17.71 3.04 19.22
C GLN A 55 -16.50 2.14 18.91
N ARG A 56 -15.99 2.21 17.68
CA ARG A 56 -14.66 1.71 17.33
C ARG A 56 -13.82 2.93 17.04
N ASP A 57 -12.78 3.10 17.86
CA ASP A 57 -11.69 4.02 17.59
C ASP A 57 -10.79 3.34 16.54
N GLU A 58 -10.91 3.79 15.30
CA GLU A 58 -10.04 3.33 14.20
C GLU A 58 -8.87 4.31 14.08
N ARG A 59 -7.64 3.80 14.11
CA ARG A 59 -6.45 4.63 13.93
C ARG A 59 -5.87 4.40 12.55
N ASP A 60 -5.75 5.45 11.78
CA ASP A 60 -5.14 5.41 10.46
C ASP A 60 -3.90 6.30 10.45
N GLN A 61 -2.95 5.97 9.58
CA GLN A 61 -1.91 6.91 9.18
C GLN A 61 -2.15 7.26 7.72
N TRP A 62 -2.07 8.54 7.39
CA TRP A 62 -2.17 9.05 6.03
C TRP A 62 -0.84 9.66 5.61
N ARG A 63 -0.49 9.46 4.34
CA ARG A 63 0.71 10.02 3.73
C ARG A 63 0.38 10.71 2.42
N LEU A 64 1.11 11.77 2.10
CA LEU A 64 0.97 12.55 0.88
C LEU A 64 2.37 12.87 0.34
N ALA A 65 2.55 12.75 -0.97
CA ALA A 65 3.71 13.24 -1.70
C ALA A 65 3.30 13.71 -3.12
N GLY A 66 3.17 15.01 -3.30
CA GLY A 66 2.72 15.64 -4.54
C GLY A 66 1.29 15.24 -4.88
N ALA A 67 1.14 14.48 -5.96
CA ALA A 67 -0.14 13.92 -6.39
C ALA A 67 -0.45 12.57 -5.72
N ASP A 68 0.56 11.90 -5.17
CA ASP A 68 0.39 10.58 -4.58
C ASP A 68 -0.06 10.67 -3.14
N TYR A 69 -0.92 9.76 -2.71
CA TYR A 69 -1.29 9.64 -1.31
C TYR A 69 -1.59 8.20 -0.91
N ALA A 70 -1.33 7.88 0.36
CA ALA A 70 -1.51 6.54 0.90
C ALA A 70 -2.22 6.57 2.25
N ILE A 71 -3.00 5.53 2.51
CA ILE A 71 -3.77 5.34 3.73
C ILE A 71 -3.43 3.98 4.31
N PHE A 72 -3.00 3.99 5.56
CA PHE A 72 -2.63 2.83 6.34
C PHE A 72 -3.73 2.58 7.37
N GLY A 73 -4.77 1.88 6.95
CA GLY A 73 -5.92 1.63 7.82
C GLY A 73 -5.64 0.51 8.81
N ARG A 74 -5.62 0.75 10.13
CA ARG A 74 -5.38 -0.31 11.15
C ARG A 74 -6.63 -1.16 11.44
N ARG A 75 -7.46 -1.41 10.43
CA ARG A 75 -8.55 -2.38 10.56
C ARG A 75 -7.97 -3.77 10.36
N ASP A 76 -7.87 -4.53 11.45
CA ASP A 76 -7.62 -5.96 11.33
C ASP A 76 -8.84 -6.62 10.67
N PHE A 77 -8.72 -6.89 9.37
CA PHE A 77 -9.59 -7.86 8.73
C PHE A 77 -9.09 -9.25 9.12
N GLU A 78 -10.00 -10.11 9.58
CA GLU A 78 -9.73 -11.39 10.28
C GLU A 78 -8.74 -12.33 9.56
N GLN A 79 -8.42 -12.09 8.28
CA GLN A 79 -7.58 -12.96 7.47
C GLN A 79 -6.40 -12.28 6.74
N GLY A 80 -6.29 -10.94 6.73
CA GLY A 80 -5.30 -10.22 5.90
C GLY A 80 -4.45 -9.15 6.60
N GLY A 81 -4.78 -8.80 7.84
CA GLY A 81 -4.18 -7.64 8.50
C GLY A 81 -4.77 -6.31 7.98
N PRO A 82 -4.10 -5.17 8.25
CA PRO A 82 -4.56 -3.85 7.83
C PRO A 82 -4.64 -3.72 6.30
N LEU A 83 -5.69 -3.06 5.83
CA LEU A 83 -5.85 -2.68 4.43
C LEU A 83 -5.08 -1.39 4.18
N LEU A 84 -4.12 -1.47 3.27
CA LEU A 84 -3.28 -0.36 2.84
C LEU A 84 -3.70 0.06 1.44
N SER A 85 -3.85 1.36 1.21
CA SER A 85 -4.24 1.91 -0.09
C SER A 85 -3.24 2.95 -0.54
N LEU A 86 -2.91 2.97 -1.83
CA LEU A 86 -2.03 3.94 -2.46
C LEU A 86 -2.69 4.44 -3.75
N TYR A 87 -2.71 5.75 -3.92
CA TYR A 87 -3.09 6.41 -5.15
C TYR A 87 -1.84 7.02 -5.76
N THR A 88 -1.49 6.59 -6.98
CA THR A 88 -0.33 7.09 -7.73
C THR A 88 -0.53 6.82 -9.22
N ASP A 89 -0.06 7.73 -10.09
CA ASP A 89 -0.15 7.62 -11.56
C ASP A 89 -1.55 7.26 -12.11
N GLY A 90 -2.61 7.78 -11.49
CA GLY A 90 -3.99 7.44 -11.89
C GLY A 90 -4.37 5.99 -11.59
N ARG A 91 -3.72 5.35 -10.62
CA ARG A 91 -4.02 3.99 -10.17
C ARG A 91 -4.26 3.99 -8.67
N ALA A 92 -5.25 3.21 -8.23
CA ALA A 92 -5.45 2.87 -6.83
C ALA A 92 -4.99 1.43 -6.58
N PHE A 93 -3.87 1.29 -5.88
CA PHE A 93 -3.39 0.03 -5.36
C PHE A 93 -4.01 -0.23 -3.98
N ARG A 94 -4.39 -1.47 -3.72
CA ARG A 94 -4.88 -1.92 -2.42
C ARG A 94 -4.21 -3.22 -2.03
N HIS A 95 -3.65 -3.26 -0.84
CA HIS A 95 -2.89 -4.39 -0.36
C HIS A 95 -3.23 -4.66 1.10
N PHE A 96 -3.55 -5.91 1.41
CA PHE A 96 -3.62 -6.36 2.79
C PHE A 96 -2.21 -6.72 3.23
N GLU A 97 -1.74 -6.18 4.36
CA GLU A 97 -0.34 -6.31 4.81
C GLU A 97 0.19 -7.76 4.81
N ARG A 98 -0.69 -8.75 5.01
CA ARG A 98 -0.34 -10.19 5.07
C ARG A 98 -0.67 -10.97 3.80
N SER A 99 -0.98 -10.30 2.69
CA SER A 99 -1.39 -10.94 1.44
C SER A 99 -0.25 -10.98 0.42
N ILE A 100 -0.10 -12.08 -0.32
CA ILE A 100 0.79 -12.13 -1.50
C ILE A 100 0.11 -11.55 -2.76
N GLU A 101 -1.13 -11.10 -2.62
CA GLU A 101 -1.94 -10.51 -3.66
C GLU A 101 -2.35 -9.09 -3.28
N ALA A 102 -2.33 -8.20 -4.27
CA ALA A 102 -2.87 -6.86 -4.19
C ALA A 102 -3.79 -6.62 -5.40
N ASP A 103 -4.68 -5.65 -5.25
CA ASP A 103 -5.53 -5.20 -6.35
C ASP A 103 -5.04 -3.85 -6.87
N VAL A 104 -5.22 -3.64 -8.17
CA VAL A 104 -5.10 -2.33 -8.79
C VAL A 104 -6.38 -1.97 -9.50
N ARG A 105 -6.81 -0.71 -9.32
CA ARG A 105 -7.90 -0.09 -10.06
C ARG A 105 -7.36 1.04 -10.90
N LEU A 106 -7.83 1.15 -12.13
CA LEU A 106 -7.57 2.31 -12.96
C LEU A 106 -8.51 3.43 -12.52
N HIS A 107 -7.93 4.55 -12.14
CA HIS A 107 -8.64 5.79 -11.90
C HIS A 107 -8.41 6.71 -13.09
N GLY A 108 -9.50 7.01 -13.79
CA GLY A 108 -9.49 8.10 -14.76
C GLY A 108 -9.15 9.42 -14.08
N PRO A 109 -8.73 10.45 -14.85
CA PRO A 109 -8.45 11.78 -14.32
C PRO A 109 -9.65 12.40 -13.57
N ASP A 110 -10.87 11.99 -13.91
CA ASP A 110 -12.13 12.41 -13.26
C ASP A 110 -12.58 11.43 -12.16
N SER A 111 -11.68 10.60 -11.64
CA SER A 111 -11.99 9.69 -10.54
C SER A 111 -11.73 10.36 -9.20
N PRO A 112 -12.67 10.22 -8.25
CA PRO A 112 -12.52 10.94 -7.01
C PRO A 112 -11.28 10.51 -6.23
N ARG A 113 -10.59 11.50 -5.67
CA ARG A 113 -9.45 11.39 -4.77
C ARG A 113 -9.88 10.96 -3.38
N LEU A 114 -10.62 9.85 -3.33
CA LEU A 114 -11.14 9.28 -2.09
C LEU A 114 -10.04 9.24 -1.03
N HIS A 115 -10.27 9.96 0.06
CA HIS A 115 -9.39 10.02 1.23
C HIS A 115 -8.03 10.71 0.99
N ASP A 116 -7.92 11.61 0.02
CA ASP A 116 -6.79 12.55 -0.05
C ASP A 116 -6.72 13.37 1.25
N PRO A 117 -5.57 13.38 1.96
CA PRO A 117 -5.42 14.14 3.20
C PRO A 117 -5.79 15.63 3.05
N ARG A 118 -5.58 16.22 1.87
CA ARG A 118 -5.94 17.63 1.62
C ARG A 118 -7.44 17.89 1.69
N CYS A 119 -8.26 16.86 1.51
CA CYS A 119 -9.72 16.97 1.46
C CYS A 119 -10.40 16.88 2.83
N VAL A 120 -9.63 16.76 3.91
CA VAL A 120 -10.15 16.63 5.28
C VAL A 120 -10.90 17.90 5.69
N GLY A 121 -12.16 17.72 6.07
CA GLY A 121 -13.06 18.81 6.42
C GLY A 121 -13.66 19.57 5.23
N LEU A 122 -13.48 19.11 3.99
CA LEU A 122 -14.08 19.74 2.79
C LEU A 122 -15.44 19.16 2.40
N SER A 123 -15.81 18.00 2.96
CA SER A 123 -17.10 17.36 2.68
C SER A 123 -18.11 17.67 3.79
N PRO A 124 -19.39 17.92 3.45
CA PRO A 124 -20.45 18.01 4.44
C PRO A 124 -20.79 16.65 5.10
N GLY A 125 -20.29 15.50 4.61
CA GLY A 125 -20.61 14.15 5.15
C GLY A 125 -19.59 13.05 4.83
N TYR A 126 -19.79 11.83 5.39
CA TYR A 126 -18.90 10.64 5.28
C TYR A 126 -19.59 9.44 4.59
N PRO A 127 -18.91 8.49 3.90
CA PRO A 127 -17.73 8.56 3.03
C PRO A 127 -18.02 7.92 1.64
N THR A 128 -19.14 8.22 0.98
CA THR A 128 -19.44 7.59 -0.33
C THR A 128 -19.72 8.59 -1.43
N ARG A 129 -19.68 9.88 -1.12
CA ARG A 129 -19.75 10.92 -2.13
C ARG A 129 -18.62 11.92 -1.91
N PRO A 130 -17.63 11.95 -2.82
CA PRO A 130 -16.55 12.94 -2.87
C PRO A 130 -17.07 14.37 -3.14
N LEU A 131 -18.13 14.83 -2.47
CA LEU A 131 -18.76 16.13 -2.70
C LEU A 131 -17.81 17.30 -2.47
N GLY A 132 -16.82 17.14 -1.58
CA GLY A 132 -15.73 18.10 -1.41
C GLY A 132 -14.84 18.25 -2.65
N GLU A 133 -14.62 17.17 -3.40
CA GLU A 133 -13.90 17.20 -4.68
C GLU A 133 -14.82 17.66 -5.82
N TYR A 134 -16.07 17.17 -5.87
CA TYR A 134 -17.03 17.60 -6.88
C TYR A 134 -17.29 19.11 -6.85
N ALA A 135 -17.20 19.78 -5.70
CA ALA A 135 -17.47 21.22 -5.58
C ALA A 135 -16.25 22.11 -5.80
N CYS A 136 -15.04 21.55 -5.67
CA CYS A 136 -13.79 22.30 -5.73
C CYS A 136 -12.94 21.96 -6.95
N ASP A 137 -13.27 20.93 -7.73
CA ASP A 137 -12.52 20.53 -8.93
C ASP A 137 -13.39 20.66 -10.20
N PRO A 138 -13.05 21.58 -11.13
CA PRO A 138 -13.77 21.78 -12.39
C PRO A 138 -13.87 20.52 -13.25
N ALA A 139 -12.92 19.58 -13.13
CA ALA A 139 -12.94 18.33 -13.89
C ALA A 139 -14.16 17.46 -13.55
N PHE A 140 -14.64 17.56 -12.31
CA PHE A 140 -15.79 16.80 -11.77
C PHE A 140 -17.13 17.52 -11.92
N LEU A 141 -17.12 18.79 -12.33
CA LEU A 141 -18.31 19.57 -12.64
C LEU A 141 -18.75 19.44 -14.10
N ARG A 142 -18.02 18.66 -14.90
CA ARG A 142 -18.30 18.47 -16.32
C ARG A 142 -19.71 17.90 -16.53
N GLY A 143 -20.59 18.73 -17.08
CA GLY A 143 -21.98 18.37 -17.42
C GLY A 143 -23.04 18.86 -16.43
N GLU A 144 -22.65 19.45 -15.29
CA GLU A 144 -23.58 20.07 -14.35
C GLU A 144 -23.54 21.60 -14.47
N ASN A 145 -24.70 22.25 -14.56
CA ASN A 145 -24.80 23.70 -14.42
C ASN A 145 -24.66 24.04 -12.93
N VAL A 146 -23.48 24.56 -12.56
CA VAL A 146 -23.20 24.99 -11.18
C VAL A 146 -23.18 26.50 -11.11
N LEU A 147 -23.98 27.06 -10.19
CA LEU A 147 -23.97 28.48 -9.88
C LEU A 147 -23.24 28.71 -8.56
N PHE A 148 -22.31 29.66 -8.57
CA PHE A 148 -21.61 30.09 -7.37
C PHE A 148 -22.09 31.47 -6.91
N GLU A 149 -22.24 31.61 -5.60
CA GLU A 149 -22.48 32.89 -4.93
C GLU A 149 -21.48 33.01 -3.77
N GLU A 150 -20.95 34.21 -3.55
CA GLU A 150 -20.07 34.50 -2.42
C GLU A 150 -20.67 35.65 -1.60
N SER A 151 -20.66 35.48 -0.28
CA SER A 151 -20.96 36.53 0.69
C SER A 151 -19.92 36.54 1.81
N VAL A 152 -19.98 37.54 2.69
CA VAL A 152 -19.14 37.57 3.91
C VAL A 152 -20.05 37.57 5.13
N GLU A 153 -19.86 36.58 6.02
CA GLU A 153 -20.61 36.42 7.25
C GLU A 153 -19.64 36.33 8.43
N ASN A 154 -19.70 37.29 9.37
CA ASN A 154 -18.84 37.32 10.56
C ASN A 154 -17.34 37.20 10.25
N GLY A 155 -16.86 37.91 9.22
CA GLY A 155 -15.45 37.89 8.80
C GLY A 155 -15.03 36.65 8.00
N ARG A 156 -15.96 35.74 7.68
CA ARG A 156 -15.71 34.54 6.88
C ARG A 156 -16.34 34.67 5.51
N HIS A 157 -15.65 34.15 4.50
CA HIS A 157 -16.22 34.05 3.15
C HIS A 157 -17.18 32.86 3.11
N VAL A 158 -18.42 33.08 2.70
CA VAL A 158 -19.44 32.06 2.57
C VAL A 158 -19.70 31.82 1.10
N VAL A 159 -19.13 30.73 0.59
CA VAL A 159 -19.32 30.33 -0.81
C VAL A 159 -20.46 29.32 -0.89
N THR A 160 -21.46 29.64 -1.69
CA THR A 160 -22.63 28.81 -1.95
C THR A 160 -22.52 28.24 -3.37
N CYS A 161 -22.48 26.91 -3.47
CA CYS A 161 -22.48 26.15 -4.71
C CYS A 161 -23.88 25.55 -4.91
N LYS A 162 -24.63 26.01 -5.92
CA LYS A 162 -25.99 25.54 -6.25
C LYS A 162 -25.95 24.63 -7.47
N ARG A 163 -26.69 23.52 -7.38
CA ARG A 163 -26.86 22.50 -8.42
C ARG A 163 -28.32 22.06 -8.43
N GLU A 164 -28.72 21.33 -9.46
CA GLU A 164 -30.06 20.72 -9.53
C GLU A 164 -30.34 19.81 -8.32
N ALA A 165 -29.33 19.03 -7.89
CA ALA A 165 -29.47 18.12 -6.75
C ALA A 165 -29.53 18.80 -5.38
N GLY A 166 -29.19 20.09 -5.28
CA GLY A 166 -29.15 20.82 -4.00
C GLY A 166 -28.04 21.86 -3.92
N THR A 167 -27.77 22.30 -2.70
CA THR A 167 -26.80 23.39 -2.41
C THR A 167 -25.74 22.91 -1.43
N THR A 168 -24.48 23.31 -1.64
CA THR A 168 -23.40 23.17 -0.65
C THR A 168 -22.88 24.55 -0.26
N ARG A 169 -22.68 24.79 1.03
CA ARG A 169 -22.10 26.04 1.55
C ARG A 169 -20.79 25.79 2.27
N PHE A 170 -19.80 26.63 1.99
CA PHE A 170 -18.48 26.62 2.62
C PHE A 170 -18.30 27.91 3.41
N TRP A 171 -18.02 27.81 4.71
CA TRP A 171 -17.61 28.95 5.52
C TRP A 171 -16.10 28.93 5.66
N ILE A 172 -15.43 29.77 4.87
CA ILE A 172 -13.98 29.83 4.67
C ILE A 172 -13.39 30.94 5.54
N ASP A 173 -12.38 30.59 6.31
CA ASP A 173 -11.71 31.51 7.23
C ASP A 173 -10.35 31.95 6.66
N PRO A 174 -10.22 33.18 6.14
CA PRO A 174 -8.98 33.66 5.53
C PRO A 174 -7.84 33.79 6.54
N GLU A 175 -8.14 34.05 7.81
CA GLU A 175 -7.13 34.14 8.88
C GLU A 175 -6.55 32.76 9.24
N LYS A 176 -7.27 31.69 8.91
CA LYS A 176 -6.85 30.30 9.13
C LYS A 176 -6.41 29.61 7.84
N GLY A 177 -5.67 30.37 7.02
CA GLY A 177 -5.08 29.85 5.78
C GLY A 177 -6.13 29.42 4.77
N TRP A 178 -7.24 30.15 4.67
CA TRP A 178 -8.33 29.87 3.73
C TRP A 178 -8.97 28.49 3.88
N ASN A 179 -8.86 27.87 5.06
CA ASN A 179 -9.52 26.60 5.34
C ASN A 179 -11.00 26.81 5.67
N PRO A 180 -11.90 25.88 5.27
CA PRO A 180 -13.27 25.92 5.72
C PRO A 180 -13.38 25.45 7.16
N VAL A 181 -14.07 26.23 7.98
CA VAL A 181 -14.43 25.87 9.36
C VAL A 181 -15.78 25.17 9.44
N ARG A 182 -16.58 25.24 8.38
CA ARG A 182 -17.85 24.54 8.24
C ARG A 182 -18.15 24.28 6.76
N VAL A 183 -18.70 23.11 6.46
CA VAL A 183 -19.29 22.79 5.16
C VAL A 183 -20.64 22.13 5.38
N ALA A 184 -21.70 22.65 4.77
CA ALA A 184 -23.06 22.12 4.94
C ALA A 184 -23.73 21.85 3.59
N ALA A 185 -24.45 20.74 3.50
CA ALA A 185 -25.30 20.42 2.36
C ALA A 185 -26.77 20.73 2.65
N TYR A 186 -27.50 21.06 1.60
CA TYR A 186 -28.94 21.26 1.59
C TYR A 186 -29.52 20.57 0.37
N SER A 187 -30.69 19.94 0.51
CA SER A 187 -31.42 19.38 -0.64
C SER A 187 -31.97 20.49 -1.54
N ALA A 188 -32.48 20.11 -2.72
CA ALA A 188 -33.04 21.04 -3.71
C ALA A 188 -34.23 21.88 -3.16
N ASP A 189 -34.99 21.34 -2.20
CA ASP A 189 -36.08 22.03 -1.49
C ASP A 189 -35.59 22.88 -0.29
N GLY A 190 -34.28 22.94 -0.06
CA GLY A 190 -33.66 23.72 1.01
C GLY A 190 -33.62 23.03 2.38
N ALA A 191 -34.06 21.77 2.50
CA ALA A 191 -33.96 21.06 3.77
C ALA A 191 -32.49 20.81 4.15
N PRO A 192 -32.13 20.92 5.45
CA PRO A 192 -30.76 20.73 5.89
C PRO A 192 -30.32 19.27 5.69
N GLY A 193 -29.17 19.10 5.06
CA GLY A 193 -28.48 17.83 4.89
C GLY A 193 -27.36 17.67 5.93
N PRO A 194 -26.39 16.77 5.68
CA PRO A 194 -25.24 16.61 6.54
C PRO A 194 -24.35 17.86 6.54
N GLU A 195 -23.58 18.04 7.60
CA GLU A 195 -22.56 19.08 7.66
C GLU A 195 -21.30 18.60 8.39
N SER A 196 -20.16 19.21 8.06
CA SER A 196 -18.93 19.08 8.82
C SER A 196 -18.56 20.41 9.47
N ARG A 197 -17.94 20.32 10.65
CA ARG A 197 -17.39 21.44 11.41
C ARG A 197 -15.95 21.13 11.74
N SER A 198 -15.05 22.05 11.41
CA SER A 198 -13.61 21.86 11.54
C SER A 198 -13.03 22.81 12.59
N THR A 199 -12.37 22.24 13.59
CA THR A 199 -11.44 22.98 14.44
C THR A 199 -10.05 22.91 13.82
N LEU A 200 -9.47 24.06 13.53
CA LEU A 200 -8.19 24.19 12.84
C LEU A 200 -7.06 24.50 13.82
N GLU A 201 -5.89 23.95 13.55
CA GLU A 201 -4.64 24.19 14.28
C GLU A 201 -3.51 24.45 13.27
N ARG A 202 -2.46 25.15 13.71
CA ARG A 202 -1.29 25.43 12.89
C ARG A 202 -0.23 24.35 13.11
N TYR A 203 0.17 23.68 12.03
CA TYR A 203 1.25 22.69 12.01
C TYR A 203 2.43 23.25 11.22
N GLY A 204 3.45 23.74 11.92
CA GLY A 204 4.51 24.54 11.32
C GLY A 204 3.97 25.86 10.77
N ASP A 205 4.04 26.07 9.46
CA ASP A 205 3.51 27.26 8.80
C ASP A 205 2.14 27.08 8.14
N THR A 206 1.57 25.87 8.23
CA THR A 206 0.34 25.52 7.53
C THR A 206 -0.81 25.32 8.51
N TRP A 207 -1.95 25.94 8.23
CA TRP A 207 -3.21 25.66 8.92
C TRP A 207 -3.84 24.37 8.40
N TYR A 208 -4.28 23.50 9.31
CA TYR A 208 -4.89 22.23 8.97
C TYR A 208 -5.92 21.80 10.03
N PRO A 209 -6.93 20.99 9.70
CA PRO A 209 -7.86 20.47 10.69
C PRO A 209 -7.17 19.67 11.80
N ARG A 210 -7.46 20.01 13.04
CA ARG A 210 -7.16 19.20 14.24
C ARG A 210 -8.30 18.25 14.57
N LEU A 211 -9.53 18.72 14.36
CA LEU A 211 -10.76 17.98 14.63
C LEU A 211 -11.76 18.29 13.53
N VAL A 212 -12.40 17.26 12.98
CA VAL A 212 -13.55 17.39 12.09
C VAL A 212 -14.70 16.60 12.68
N GLU A 213 -15.79 17.30 12.99
CA GLU A 213 -17.03 16.72 13.49
C GLU A 213 -18.05 16.69 12.36
N ILE A 214 -18.63 15.52 12.10
CA ILE A 214 -19.59 15.33 11.02
C ILE A 214 -20.97 15.05 11.62
N TYR A 215 -21.94 15.87 11.24
CA TYR A 215 -23.32 15.83 11.70
C TYR A 215 -24.24 15.35 10.59
N SER A 216 -25.25 14.58 10.96
CA SER A 216 -26.33 14.16 10.08
C SER A 216 -27.66 14.53 10.73
N PRO A 217 -28.59 15.18 10.02
CA PRO A 217 -29.93 15.47 10.53
C PRO A 217 -30.66 14.22 11.05
N THR A 218 -30.37 13.06 10.47
CA THR A 218 -31.02 11.79 10.81
C THR A 218 -30.40 11.11 12.05
N TYR A 219 -29.19 11.46 12.44
CA TYR A 219 -28.52 10.88 13.61
C TYR A 219 -28.74 11.75 14.83
N LYS A 220 -29.45 11.24 15.84
CA LYS A 220 -29.79 11.98 17.08
C LYS A 220 -30.31 13.40 16.80
N ALA A 221 -31.14 13.54 15.76
CA ALA A 221 -31.69 14.82 15.30
C ALA A 221 -30.65 15.92 15.02
N GLY A 222 -29.43 15.55 14.61
CA GLY A 222 -28.34 16.50 14.34
C GLY A 222 -27.69 17.10 15.60
N ALA A 223 -28.05 16.66 16.80
CA ALA A 223 -27.52 17.22 18.05
C ALA A 223 -26.10 16.72 18.39
N ASN A 224 -25.68 15.59 17.81
CA ASN A 224 -24.37 14.98 18.06
C ASN A 224 -23.68 14.66 16.73
N PRO A 225 -22.34 14.73 16.70
CA PRO A 225 -21.60 14.18 15.56
C PRO A 225 -21.87 12.68 15.46
N PHE A 226 -22.12 12.19 14.25
CA PHE A 226 -22.21 10.75 14.00
C PHE A 226 -20.83 10.15 13.71
N GLU A 227 -19.87 11.01 13.35
CA GLU A 227 -18.46 10.68 13.10
C GLU A 227 -17.55 11.86 13.47
N THR A 228 -16.37 11.53 13.98
CA THR A 228 -15.34 12.48 14.34
C THR A 228 -14.01 12.01 13.79
N ILE A 229 -13.29 12.90 13.11
CA ILE A 229 -11.92 12.70 12.65
C ILE A 229 -11.03 13.58 13.53
N GLN A 230 -10.16 12.96 14.32
CA GLN A 230 -9.20 13.65 15.16
C GLN A 230 -7.79 13.44 14.58
N VAL A 231 -7.11 14.52 14.26
CA VAL A 231 -5.69 14.47 13.84
C VAL A 231 -4.84 14.48 15.11
N GLU A 232 -4.19 13.38 15.42
CA GLU A 232 -3.38 13.24 16.64
C GLU A 232 -2.00 13.86 16.47
N ALA A 233 -1.43 13.71 15.28
CA ALA A 233 -0.18 14.32 14.88
C ALA A 233 -0.21 14.59 13.37
N ALA A 234 0.38 15.70 12.95
CA ALA A 234 0.62 15.97 11.54
C ALA A 234 1.98 16.63 11.35
N GLN A 235 2.73 16.13 10.39
CA GLN A 235 3.90 16.77 9.81
C GLN A 235 3.53 17.14 8.38
N LEU A 236 3.62 18.42 8.04
CA LEU A 236 3.27 18.96 6.72
C LEU A 236 4.50 19.61 6.10
N ASN A 237 4.75 19.36 4.82
CA ASN A 237 5.86 19.93 4.05
C ASN A 237 7.25 19.75 4.69
N HIS A 238 7.48 18.64 5.39
CA HIS A 238 8.77 18.36 6.02
C HIS A 238 9.83 17.98 4.98
N PRO A 239 11.09 18.46 5.08
CA PRO A 239 12.14 18.20 4.10
C PRO A 239 12.51 16.72 3.95
N ASP A 240 12.33 15.93 5.02
CA ASP A 240 12.63 14.49 5.01
C ASP A 240 11.49 13.63 4.43
N HIS A 241 10.36 14.23 4.07
CA HIS A 241 9.29 13.48 3.42
C HIS A 241 9.69 13.07 2.00
N PRO A 242 9.30 11.86 1.56
CA PRO A 242 9.55 11.44 0.19
C PRO A 242 8.81 12.35 -0.79
N THR A 243 9.40 12.55 -1.96
CA THR A 243 8.79 13.33 -3.05
C THR A 243 7.76 12.54 -3.86
N ARG A 244 7.70 11.21 -3.66
CA ARG A 244 6.80 10.28 -4.35
C ARG A 244 6.44 9.11 -3.46
N LEU A 245 5.25 8.55 -3.62
CA LEU A 245 4.87 7.28 -2.99
C LEU A 245 4.81 6.17 -4.05
N THR A 246 5.49 5.06 -3.80
CA THR A 246 5.49 3.87 -4.67
C THR A 246 4.69 2.72 -4.05
N PRO A 247 4.31 1.68 -4.81
CA PRO A 247 3.66 0.48 -4.25
C PRO A 247 4.40 -0.15 -3.06
N GLU A 248 5.73 -0.04 -2.99
CA GLU A 248 6.53 -0.48 -1.84
C GLU A 248 6.14 0.23 -0.54
N THR A 249 5.66 1.48 -0.63
CA THR A 249 5.15 2.27 0.50
C THR A 249 4.03 1.53 1.25
N ILE A 250 3.19 0.82 0.51
CA ILE A 250 2.09 0.00 1.06
C ILE A 250 2.44 -1.49 1.09
N GLY A 251 3.72 -1.84 0.99
CA GLY A 251 4.23 -3.21 1.09
C GLY A 251 4.02 -4.10 -0.12
N ILE A 252 3.73 -3.52 -1.29
CA ILE A 252 3.73 -4.25 -2.55
C ILE A 252 5.17 -4.32 -3.04
N ASP A 253 5.83 -5.42 -2.69
CA ASP A 253 7.20 -5.74 -3.10
C ASP A 253 7.22 -6.46 -4.46
N ALA A 254 8.39 -6.50 -5.10
CA ALA A 254 8.60 -7.31 -6.30
C ALA A 254 8.21 -8.77 -6.06
N GLY A 255 7.37 -9.33 -6.93
CA GLY A 255 6.80 -10.68 -6.79
C GLY A 255 5.35 -10.73 -6.34
N ILE A 256 4.82 -9.66 -5.72
CA ILE A 256 3.40 -9.60 -5.34
C ILE A 256 2.53 -9.69 -6.59
N VAL A 257 1.50 -10.53 -6.51
CA VAL A 257 0.52 -10.72 -7.58
C VAL A 257 -0.43 -9.53 -7.59
N ILE A 258 -0.63 -8.93 -8.75
CA ILE A 258 -1.53 -7.79 -8.94
C ILE A 258 -2.74 -8.22 -9.77
N ARG A 259 -3.93 -8.09 -9.17
CA ARG A 259 -5.21 -8.29 -9.86
C ARG A 259 -5.74 -6.94 -10.34
N THR A 260 -6.04 -6.84 -11.63
CA THR A 260 -6.76 -5.68 -12.14
C THR A 260 -8.23 -5.86 -11.82
N VAL A 261 -8.81 -4.94 -11.05
CA VAL A 261 -10.20 -5.02 -10.63
C VAL A 261 -11.01 -3.94 -11.33
N ASP A 262 -12.13 -4.33 -11.93
CA ASP A 262 -13.07 -3.36 -12.51
C ASP A 262 -13.81 -2.58 -11.42
N ASN A 263 -14.07 -1.30 -11.67
CA ASN A 263 -14.73 -0.39 -10.75
C ASN A 263 -16.22 -0.75 -10.53
N GLN A 264 -16.86 -1.48 -11.45
CA GLN A 264 -18.29 -1.81 -11.35
C GLN A 264 -18.54 -3.22 -10.79
N SER A 265 -17.84 -4.24 -11.27
CA SER A 265 -18.12 -5.63 -10.87
C SER A 265 -17.32 -6.11 -9.66
N LEU A 266 -16.23 -5.42 -9.29
CA LEU A 266 -15.21 -5.92 -8.35
C LEU A 266 -14.59 -7.27 -8.79
N GLU A 267 -14.85 -7.71 -10.02
CA GLU A 267 -14.28 -8.92 -10.58
C GLU A 267 -12.90 -8.65 -11.17
N SER A 268 -12.03 -9.66 -11.10
CA SER A 268 -10.70 -9.60 -11.69
C SER A 268 -10.81 -9.61 -13.21
N GLY A 269 -10.42 -8.51 -13.85
CA GLY A 269 -10.30 -8.40 -15.30
C GLY A 269 -8.98 -8.99 -15.77
N GLY A 270 -9.02 -10.20 -16.35
CA GLY A 270 -7.88 -10.79 -17.07
C GLY A 270 -6.90 -11.59 -16.20
N PRO A 271 -5.80 -12.06 -16.81
CA PRO A 271 -4.80 -12.89 -16.14
C PRO A 271 -4.07 -12.11 -15.03
N PRO A 272 -3.56 -12.81 -13.98
CA PRO A 272 -2.80 -12.16 -12.92
C PRO A 272 -1.52 -11.52 -13.48
N LEU A 273 -1.28 -10.28 -13.07
CA LEU A 273 -0.04 -9.55 -13.32
C LEU A 273 0.87 -9.67 -12.10
N TYR A 274 2.13 -9.29 -12.25
CA TYR A 274 3.11 -9.29 -11.17
C TYR A 274 3.76 -7.92 -11.08
N TRP A 275 4.00 -7.45 -9.86
CA TRP A 275 4.84 -6.27 -9.64
C TRP A 275 6.31 -6.68 -9.73
N ASP A 276 7.11 -5.98 -10.52
CA ASP A 276 8.56 -6.25 -10.65
C ASP A 276 9.44 -5.30 -9.81
N GLY A 277 8.83 -4.36 -9.10
CA GLY A 277 9.51 -3.27 -8.39
C GLY A 277 9.24 -1.89 -9.01
N GLU A 278 8.95 -1.84 -10.31
CA GLU A 278 8.77 -0.60 -11.07
C GLU A 278 7.47 -0.57 -11.87
N GLN A 279 7.05 -1.70 -12.42
CA GLN A 279 5.91 -1.81 -13.31
C GLN A 279 5.17 -3.15 -13.18
N LEU A 280 4.02 -3.22 -13.84
CA LEU A 280 3.23 -4.45 -13.96
C LEU A 280 3.74 -5.25 -15.15
N ILE A 281 4.12 -6.51 -14.90
CA ILE A 281 4.56 -7.44 -15.94
C ILE A 281 3.66 -8.67 -15.99
N SER A 282 3.64 -9.34 -17.14
CA SER A 282 2.86 -10.57 -17.32
C SER A 282 3.44 -11.72 -16.49
N GLY A 283 2.63 -12.73 -16.19
CA GLY A 283 3.12 -13.93 -15.50
C GLY A 283 4.19 -14.71 -16.29
N GLU A 284 4.17 -14.64 -17.63
CA GLU A 284 5.20 -15.26 -18.48
C GLU A 284 6.53 -14.52 -18.34
N GLU A 285 6.50 -13.20 -18.49
CA GLU A 285 7.66 -12.34 -18.32
C GLU A 285 8.23 -12.43 -16.90
N PHE A 286 7.37 -12.41 -15.87
CA PHE A 286 7.77 -12.60 -14.49
C PHE A 286 8.53 -13.92 -14.31
N ARG A 287 7.98 -15.04 -14.81
CA ARG A 287 8.66 -16.33 -14.73
C ARG A 287 9.98 -16.33 -15.49
N ALA A 288 10.05 -15.68 -16.66
CA ALA A 288 11.26 -15.58 -17.46
C ALA A 288 12.35 -14.76 -16.75
N ARG A 289 12.03 -13.54 -16.30
CA ARG A 289 12.96 -12.62 -15.61
C ARG A 289 13.38 -13.11 -14.25
N VAL A 290 12.46 -13.77 -13.52
CA VAL A 290 12.84 -14.53 -12.34
C VAL A 290 13.77 -15.63 -12.82
N SER A 291 13.39 -16.53 -13.75
CA SER A 291 14.22 -17.66 -14.24
C SER A 291 15.64 -17.31 -14.69
N SER A 292 15.85 -16.14 -15.27
CA SER A 292 17.16 -15.64 -15.72
C SER A 292 17.98 -14.97 -14.61
N GLY A 293 17.38 -14.67 -13.45
CA GLY A 293 18.03 -13.92 -12.37
C GLY A 293 17.96 -12.40 -12.53
N GLU A 294 17.28 -11.91 -13.58
CA GLU A 294 17.11 -10.48 -13.85
C GLU A 294 16.18 -9.81 -12.82
N LEU A 295 15.12 -10.51 -12.42
CA LEU A 295 14.18 -10.02 -11.42
C LEU A 295 14.43 -10.67 -10.05
N ARG A 296 14.73 -9.83 -9.06
CA ARG A 296 14.85 -10.23 -7.65
C ARG A 296 13.53 -10.01 -6.93
N LEU A 297 13.11 -11.02 -6.18
CA LEU A 297 11.89 -10.95 -5.37
C LEU A 297 12.14 -10.09 -4.13
N GLY A 298 11.17 -9.26 -3.77
CA GLY A 298 11.30 -8.34 -2.64
C GLY A 298 11.10 -9.05 -1.29
N PRO A 299 11.76 -8.56 -0.23
CA PRO A 299 11.83 -9.24 1.06
C PRO A 299 10.47 -9.51 1.72
N LYS A 300 9.48 -8.61 1.59
CA LYS A 300 8.14 -8.84 2.15
C LYS A 300 7.41 -9.95 1.43
N TYR A 301 7.48 -10.00 0.10
CA TYR A 301 6.88 -11.09 -0.67
C TYR A 301 7.40 -12.45 -0.19
N LEU A 302 8.70 -12.54 0.10
CA LEU A 302 9.32 -13.77 0.60
C LEU A 302 8.86 -14.14 2.01
N ASP A 303 8.81 -13.16 2.91
CA ASP A 303 8.30 -13.37 4.27
C ASP A 303 6.83 -13.85 4.23
N LEU A 304 6.01 -13.29 3.35
CA LEU A 304 4.60 -13.66 3.18
C LEU A 304 4.44 -15.04 2.54
N GLN A 305 5.25 -15.35 1.53
CA GLN A 305 5.25 -16.67 0.91
C GLN A 305 5.68 -17.75 1.91
N GLU A 306 6.68 -17.47 2.77
CA GLU A 306 7.07 -18.37 3.86
C GLU A 306 5.91 -18.59 4.84
N GLN A 307 5.22 -17.52 5.27
CA GLN A 307 4.09 -17.63 6.18
C GLN A 307 2.93 -18.47 5.60
N LEU A 308 2.56 -18.24 4.34
CA LEU A 308 1.51 -19.00 3.67
C LEU A 308 1.87 -20.48 3.54
N LEU A 309 3.12 -20.77 3.21
CA LEU A 309 3.58 -22.15 3.12
C LEU A 309 3.58 -22.83 4.49
N LEU A 310 4.02 -22.16 5.56
CA LEU A 310 3.98 -22.70 6.93
C LEU A 310 2.57 -23.06 7.41
N GLN A 311 1.52 -22.46 6.83
CA GLN A 311 0.12 -22.77 7.16
C GLN A 311 -0.43 -23.99 6.41
N GLN A 312 0.25 -24.49 5.37
CA GLN A 312 -0.19 -25.68 4.63
C GLN A 312 0.32 -26.98 5.31
N PRO A 313 -0.56 -27.97 5.57
CA PRO A 313 -0.12 -29.27 6.11
C PRO A 313 0.85 -29.97 5.14
N GLY A 314 2.04 -30.36 5.62
CA GLY A 314 3.03 -31.11 4.83
C GLY A 314 4.00 -30.27 3.98
N SER A 315 4.03 -28.95 4.17
CA SER A 315 4.79 -27.99 3.34
C SER A 315 6.26 -27.77 3.72
N GLY A 316 6.74 -28.33 4.83
CA GLY A 316 8.11 -28.08 5.33
C GLY A 316 9.20 -28.32 4.27
N GLY A 317 9.03 -29.32 3.40
CA GLY A 317 9.96 -29.58 2.29
C GLY A 317 9.83 -28.65 1.08
N ARG A 318 8.67 -27.99 0.90
CA ARG A 318 8.35 -27.09 -0.21
C ARG A 318 8.80 -25.65 0.09
N VAL A 319 8.77 -25.26 1.37
CA VAL A 319 9.35 -24.02 1.94
C VAL A 319 10.87 -24.00 1.72
N ASP A 320 11.56 -25.07 2.13
CA ASP A 320 13.00 -25.17 1.97
C ASP A 320 13.42 -25.33 0.50
N ALA A 321 12.55 -25.84 -0.38
CA ALA A 321 12.82 -25.93 -1.82
C ALA A 321 12.71 -24.58 -2.55
N LEU A 322 11.74 -23.73 -2.17
CA LEU A 322 11.62 -22.35 -2.69
C LEU A 322 12.75 -21.47 -2.15
N ARG A 323 13.10 -21.63 -0.86
CA ARG A 323 14.28 -21.01 -0.26
C ARG A 323 15.58 -21.47 -0.93
N ARG A 324 15.70 -22.74 -1.34
CA ARG A 324 16.83 -23.27 -2.14
C ARG A 324 16.87 -22.74 -3.58
N MET A 325 15.73 -22.59 -4.25
CA MET A 325 15.66 -22.02 -5.60
C MET A 325 15.96 -20.51 -5.60
N GLN A 326 15.56 -19.81 -4.55
CA GLN A 326 15.91 -18.42 -4.36
C GLN A 326 17.37 -18.24 -3.89
N TRP A 327 17.86 -19.11 -2.99
CA TRP A 327 19.28 -19.19 -2.65
C TRP A 327 20.18 -19.42 -3.87
N ALA A 328 19.75 -20.27 -4.82
CA ALA A 328 20.50 -20.56 -6.04
C ALA A 328 20.39 -19.45 -7.11
N ARG A 329 19.42 -18.54 -7.00
CA ARG A 329 19.20 -17.44 -7.94
C ARG A 329 19.76 -16.10 -7.44
N ASP A 330 19.59 -15.80 -6.16
CA ASP A 330 20.19 -14.63 -5.51
C ASP A 330 21.70 -14.82 -5.29
N ALA A 331 22.16 -16.07 -5.18
CA ALA A 331 23.56 -16.41 -5.40
C ALA A 331 23.79 -16.66 -6.90
N GLY A 332 24.02 -15.59 -7.66
CA GLY A 332 24.84 -15.75 -8.86
C GLY A 332 26.09 -16.54 -8.45
N ALA A 333 26.32 -17.67 -9.11
CA ALA A 333 27.37 -18.65 -8.85
C ALA A 333 28.45 -18.20 -7.84
N GLY A 334 28.47 -18.84 -6.67
CA GLY A 334 29.73 -19.09 -5.95
C GLY A 334 30.27 -18.08 -4.93
N SER A 335 29.47 -17.54 -4.00
CA SER A 335 30.04 -16.77 -2.87
C SER A 335 29.53 -17.19 -1.47
N PRO A 336 30.44 -17.63 -0.56
CA PRO A 336 30.15 -17.90 0.85
C PRO A 336 29.58 -16.73 1.70
N LYS A 337 29.56 -15.51 1.17
CA LYS A 337 29.15 -14.33 1.95
C LYS A 337 27.63 -14.19 2.14
N THR A 338 26.81 -14.83 1.30
CA THR A 338 25.34 -14.63 1.25
C THR A 338 24.54 -15.55 2.17
N PHE A 339 25.00 -16.77 2.49
CA PHE A 339 24.35 -17.60 3.53
C PHE A 339 24.57 -17.02 4.93
N SER A 340 25.74 -16.40 5.13
CA SER A 340 26.15 -15.84 6.41
C SER A 340 25.19 -14.72 6.85
N SER A 341 24.76 -13.87 5.92
CA SER A 341 23.83 -12.77 6.21
C SER A 341 22.41 -13.25 6.55
N VAL A 342 21.92 -14.35 5.97
CA VAL A 342 20.57 -14.88 6.26
C VAL A 342 20.51 -15.50 7.65
N TRP A 343 21.49 -16.34 8.02
CA TRP A 343 21.55 -16.91 9.36
C TRP A 343 21.79 -15.82 10.41
N GLU A 344 22.54 -14.78 10.05
CA GLU A 344 22.73 -13.59 10.89
C GLU A 344 21.41 -12.85 11.11
N ASN A 345 20.65 -12.58 10.04
CA ASN A 345 19.34 -11.93 10.16
C ASN A 345 18.35 -12.75 10.99
N TYR A 346 18.31 -14.07 10.80
CA TYR A 346 17.51 -14.97 11.63
C TYR A 346 17.91 -14.86 13.11
N THR A 347 19.21 -14.90 13.40
CA THR A 347 19.75 -14.80 14.76
C THR A 347 19.46 -13.44 15.41
N ARG A 348 19.59 -12.35 14.65
CA ARG A 348 19.25 -10.99 15.10
C ARG A 348 17.76 -10.85 15.40
N ARG A 349 16.88 -11.37 14.54
CA ARG A 349 15.43 -11.43 14.80
C ARG A 349 15.11 -12.28 16.02
N PHE A 350 15.81 -13.40 16.23
CA PHE A 350 15.65 -14.24 17.41
C PHE A 350 16.04 -13.50 18.70
N ILE A 351 17.18 -12.79 18.69
CA ILE A 351 17.63 -11.93 19.78
C ILE A 351 16.54 -10.90 20.13
N ALA A 352 16.02 -10.19 19.13
CA ALA A 352 14.98 -9.19 19.31
C ALA A 352 13.67 -9.80 19.84
N LYS A 353 13.20 -10.89 19.22
CA LYS A 353 11.93 -11.57 19.56
C LYS A 353 11.87 -12.00 21.03
N TYR A 354 12.97 -12.54 21.56
CA TYR A 354 13.02 -12.99 22.95
C TYR A 354 13.62 -11.97 23.91
N SER A 355 13.96 -10.77 23.42
CA SER A 355 14.63 -9.72 24.20
C SER A 355 15.80 -10.30 25.00
N LEU A 356 16.70 -10.98 24.29
CA LEU A 356 17.87 -11.61 24.91
C LEU A 356 18.78 -10.56 25.54
N ASP A 357 19.30 -10.86 26.73
CA ASP A 357 20.29 -10.01 27.38
C ASP A 357 21.64 -10.03 26.62
N GLU A 358 22.57 -9.18 27.02
CA GLU A 358 23.88 -9.06 26.36
C GLU A 358 24.66 -10.38 26.35
N SER A 359 24.58 -11.16 27.43
CA SER A 359 25.27 -12.45 27.54
C SER A 359 24.64 -13.51 26.64
N GLN A 360 23.30 -13.55 26.58
CA GLN A 360 22.53 -14.45 25.73
C GLN A 360 22.71 -14.09 24.25
N SER A 361 22.74 -12.80 23.93
CA SER A 361 22.96 -12.28 22.58
C SER A 361 24.35 -12.61 22.09
N LYS A 362 25.38 -12.45 22.93
CA LYS A 362 26.74 -12.89 22.61
C LYS A 362 26.80 -14.39 22.31
N ARG A 363 26.19 -15.23 23.15
CA ARG A 363 26.11 -16.68 22.91
C ARG A 363 25.37 -17.03 21.63
N ALA A 364 24.29 -16.30 21.29
CA ALA A 364 23.57 -16.48 20.05
C ALA A 364 24.45 -16.20 18.83
N MET A 365 25.23 -15.11 18.87
CA MET A 365 26.19 -14.77 17.82
C MET A 365 27.37 -15.76 17.73
N ASP A 366 27.83 -16.31 18.85
CA ASP A 366 28.87 -17.35 18.86
C ASP A 366 28.37 -18.67 18.24
N ILE A 367 27.12 -19.06 18.54
CA ILE A 367 26.47 -20.22 17.91
C ILE A 367 26.36 -20.01 16.40
N LEU A 368 25.90 -18.83 15.98
CA LEU A 368 25.82 -18.44 14.56
C LEU A 368 27.17 -18.59 13.88
N LYS A 369 28.23 -18.00 14.44
CA LYS A 369 29.58 -18.04 13.88
C LYS A 369 30.08 -19.48 13.72
N SER A 370 29.90 -20.31 14.75
CA SER A 370 30.28 -21.73 14.71
C SER A 370 29.54 -22.50 13.61
N CYS A 371 28.23 -22.27 13.45
CA CYS A 371 27.46 -22.88 12.37
C CYS A 371 27.93 -22.38 11.00
N GLN A 372 28.19 -21.08 10.84
CA GLN A 372 28.69 -20.51 9.58
C GLN A 372 30.05 -21.10 9.18
N GLU A 373 30.95 -21.34 10.14
CA GLU A 373 32.24 -22.00 9.89
C GLU A 373 32.08 -23.46 9.43
N GLN A 374 31.14 -24.20 10.02
CA GLN A 374 30.81 -25.57 9.59
C GLN A 374 30.25 -25.58 8.15
N ALA A 375 29.33 -24.67 7.85
CA ALA A 375 28.76 -24.50 6.52
C ALA A 375 29.83 -24.12 5.49
N ALA A 376 30.69 -23.15 5.80
CA ALA A 376 31.80 -22.74 4.94
C ALA A 376 32.75 -23.89 4.64
N THR A 377 33.05 -24.73 5.64
CA THR A 377 33.89 -25.92 5.47
C THR A 377 33.25 -26.93 4.52
N TYR A 378 31.95 -27.19 4.66
CA TYR A 378 31.22 -28.08 3.76
C TYR A 378 31.20 -27.55 2.32
N LEU A 379 30.84 -26.28 2.12
CA LEU A 379 30.80 -25.64 0.80
C LEU A 379 32.16 -25.64 0.13
N ASN A 380 33.24 -25.39 0.89
CA ASN A 380 34.59 -25.46 0.34
C ASN A 380 34.97 -26.86 -0.15
N ARG A 381 34.53 -27.92 0.55
CA ARG A 381 34.75 -29.31 0.12
C ARG A 381 33.90 -29.69 -1.09
N GLN A 382 32.67 -29.18 -1.18
CA GLN A 382 31.73 -29.48 -2.27
C GLN A 382 31.84 -28.54 -3.47
N ARG A 383 32.78 -27.58 -3.45
CA ARG A 383 32.89 -26.53 -4.47
C ARG A 383 32.91 -27.07 -5.90
N GLN A 384 33.67 -28.14 -6.15
CA GLN A 384 33.77 -28.76 -7.47
C GLN A 384 32.47 -29.45 -7.89
N ALA A 385 31.81 -30.16 -6.96
CA ALA A 385 30.54 -30.82 -7.22
C ALA A 385 29.42 -29.81 -7.50
N LEU A 386 29.36 -28.71 -6.75
CA LEU A 386 28.42 -27.61 -6.98
C LEU A 386 28.67 -26.92 -8.33
N SER A 387 29.94 -26.66 -8.68
CA SER A 387 30.28 -26.04 -9.97
C SER A 387 29.96 -26.96 -11.16
N ALA A 388 30.17 -28.26 -11.03
CA ALA A 388 29.78 -29.23 -12.05
C ALA A 388 28.26 -29.31 -12.19
N HIS A 389 27.55 -29.27 -11.06
CA HIS A 389 26.09 -29.30 -11.02
C HIS A 389 25.46 -28.06 -11.69
N GLU A 390 26.02 -26.87 -11.47
CA GLU A 390 25.60 -25.64 -12.16
C GLU A 390 25.77 -25.76 -13.69
N ARG A 391 26.90 -26.30 -14.17
CA ARG A 391 27.13 -26.53 -15.60
C ARG A 391 26.12 -27.50 -16.21
N GLU A 392 25.80 -28.59 -15.51
CA GLU A 392 24.79 -29.55 -15.98
C GLU A 392 23.39 -28.94 -16.06
N ILE A 393 23.07 -27.98 -15.17
CA ILE A 393 21.81 -27.22 -15.22
C ILE A 393 21.80 -26.31 -16.45
N ASP A 394 22.87 -25.58 -16.71
CA ASP A 394 22.98 -24.68 -17.87
C ASP A 394 22.84 -25.45 -19.19
N GLU A 395 23.48 -26.61 -19.30
CA GLU A 395 23.37 -27.51 -20.46
C GLU A 395 21.94 -28.05 -20.64
N ALA A 396 21.28 -28.46 -19.55
CA ALA A 396 19.90 -28.94 -19.59
C ALA A 396 18.88 -27.84 -19.97
N ILE A 397 19.15 -26.58 -19.58
CA ILE A 397 18.35 -25.41 -19.98
C ILE A 397 18.55 -25.11 -21.45
N ALA A 398 19.80 -25.12 -21.93
CA ALA A 398 20.13 -24.85 -23.34
C ALA A 398 19.49 -25.86 -24.32
N LEU A 399 19.23 -27.09 -23.87
CA LEU A 399 18.60 -28.15 -24.67
C LEU A 399 17.10 -27.93 -24.96
N GLY A 400 16.38 -27.10 -24.19
CA GLY A 400 15.02 -26.60 -24.50
C GLY A 400 13.91 -27.62 -24.83
N SER A 401 14.11 -28.91 -24.57
CA SER A 401 13.26 -30.02 -25.05
C SER A 401 12.61 -30.81 -23.90
N ALA A 402 11.63 -31.67 -24.20
CA ALA A 402 10.99 -32.52 -23.18
C ALA A 402 11.98 -33.41 -22.39
N PRO A 403 13.03 -34.00 -23.01
CA PRO A 403 14.14 -34.64 -22.29
C PRO A 403 14.91 -33.67 -21.37
N GLY A 404 15.11 -32.42 -21.81
CA GLY A 404 15.72 -31.35 -21.00
C GLY A 404 14.90 -31.04 -19.75
N ALA A 405 13.57 -31.01 -19.84
CA ALA A 405 12.68 -30.78 -18.69
C ALA A 405 12.74 -31.92 -17.65
N ALA A 406 12.81 -33.18 -18.11
CA ALA A 406 13.01 -34.33 -17.23
C ALA A 406 14.38 -34.29 -16.55
N ARG A 407 15.43 -33.97 -17.31
CA ARG A 407 16.80 -33.82 -16.79
C ARG A 407 16.91 -32.69 -15.77
N LEU A 408 16.24 -31.55 -16.02
CA LEU A 408 16.20 -30.43 -15.10
C LEU A 408 15.51 -30.78 -13.77
N LYS A 409 14.49 -31.65 -13.82
CA LYS A 409 13.82 -32.16 -12.62
C LYS A 409 14.75 -33.04 -11.77
N GLU A 410 15.52 -33.92 -12.41
CA GLU A 410 16.55 -34.74 -11.74
C GLU A 410 17.65 -33.86 -11.14
N LEU A 411 18.15 -32.88 -11.91
CA LEU A 411 19.18 -31.98 -11.46
C LEU A 411 18.71 -31.17 -10.24
N ARG A 412 17.47 -30.66 -10.24
CA ARG A 412 16.92 -29.98 -9.06
C ARG A 412 16.87 -30.88 -7.82
N ALA A 413 16.56 -32.17 -7.98
CA ALA A 413 16.58 -33.13 -6.87
C ALA A 413 18.02 -33.36 -6.35
N ASN A 414 18.99 -33.45 -7.25
CA ASN A 414 20.41 -33.61 -6.91
C ASN A 414 20.99 -32.36 -6.23
N GLY A 415 20.65 -31.16 -6.70
CA GLY A 415 21.02 -29.90 -6.06
C GLY A 415 20.45 -29.77 -4.65
N ALA A 416 19.20 -30.21 -4.45
CA ALA A 416 18.60 -30.27 -3.12
C ALA A 416 19.35 -31.23 -2.17
N ALA A 417 19.84 -32.36 -2.69
CA ALA A 417 20.66 -33.30 -1.91
C ALA A 417 22.05 -32.73 -1.58
N LEU A 418 22.66 -31.99 -2.50
CA LEU A 418 23.95 -31.30 -2.27
C LEU A 418 23.84 -30.17 -1.23
N MET A 419 22.69 -29.49 -1.15
CA MET A 419 22.48 -28.44 -0.16
C MET A 419 21.95 -28.96 1.18
N LYS A 420 21.43 -30.19 1.23
CA LYS A 420 20.85 -30.78 2.44
C LYS A 420 21.74 -30.67 3.68
N PRO A 421 23.07 -30.91 3.64
CA PRO A 421 23.89 -30.76 4.85
C PRO A 421 23.97 -29.32 5.38
N ILE A 422 23.81 -28.30 4.52
CA ILE A 422 23.69 -26.91 4.97
C ILE A 422 22.34 -26.68 5.65
N ASP A 423 21.27 -27.26 5.11
CA ASP A 423 19.94 -27.25 5.70
C ASP A 423 19.93 -27.93 7.08
N ASP A 424 20.61 -29.07 7.19
CA ASP A 424 20.73 -29.84 8.43
C ASP A 424 21.52 -29.04 9.48
N ILE A 425 22.58 -28.31 9.12
CA ILE A 425 23.27 -27.39 10.05
C ILE A 425 22.30 -26.31 10.56
N PHE A 426 21.47 -25.75 9.70
CA PHE A 426 20.51 -24.73 10.13
C PHE A 426 19.41 -25.30 11.03
N ASN A 427 18.78 -26.40 10.61
CA ASN A 427 17.61 -26.98 11.25
C ASN A 427 17.95 -27.81 12.50
N GLU A 428 19.05 -28.55 12.46
CA GLU A 428 19.42 -29.49 13.52
C GLU A 428 20.47 -28.91 14.48
N SER A 429 21.22 -27.89 14.05
CA SER A 429 22.23 -27.25 14.91
C SER A 429 21.88 -25.81 15.30
N LEU A 430 21.66 -24.90 14.34
CA LEU A 430 21.46 -23.48 14.66
C LEU A 430 20.18 -23.24 15.45
N LYS A 431 19.01 -23.63 14.91
CA LYS A 431 17.71 -23.43 15.59
C LYS A 431 17.66 -24.05 16.98
N PRO A 432 18.01 -25.35 17.18
CA PRO A 432 17.85 -25.97 18.49
C PRO A 432 18.81 -25.42 19.54
N ARG A 433 19.99 -24.93 19.12
CA ARG A 433 20.93 -24.27 20.03
C ARG A 433 20.45 -22.87 20.43
N LEU A 434 19.85 -22.12 19.50
CA LEU A 434 19.25 -20.82 19.80
C LEU A 434 18.03 -20.94 20.72
N GLU A 435 17.15 -21.93 20.50
CA GLU A 435 15.94 -22.17 21.32
C GLU A 435 16.22 -22.48 22.79
N LYS A 436 17.45 -22.91 23.11
CA LYS A 436 17.93 -23.16 24.49
C LYS A 436 18.36 -21.89 25.22
N LEU A 437 18.56 -20.77 24.53
CA LEU A 437 19.06 -19.52 25.13
C LEU A 437 18.01 -18.74 25.92
N PRO A 438 16.77 -18.54 25.43
CA PRO A 438 15.76 -17.78 26.17
C PRO A 438 15.37 -18.47 27.47
N THR A 439 15.16 -17.67 28.51
CA THR A 439 14.57 -18.12 29.77
C THR A 439 13.10 -18.47 29.61
N ARG A 440 12.53 -19.22 30.57
CA ARG A 440 11.08 -19.50 30.58
C ARG A 440 10.24 -18.22 30.59
N ALA A 441 10.69 -17.18 31.30
CA ALA A 441 10.01 -15.88 31.34
C ALA A 441 10.03 -15.18 29.97
N GLN A 442 11.18 -15.14 29.30
CA GLN A 442 11.31 -14.57 27.94
C GLN A 442 10.48 -15.35 26.91
N ARG A 443 10.42 -16.69 27.01
CA ARG A 443 9.56 -17.51 26.14
C ARG A 443 8.07 -17.18 26.34
N ASN A 444 7.64 -17.05 27.58
CA ASN A 444 6.26 -16.70 27.90
C ASN A 444 5.92 -15.28 27.42
N ALA A 445 6.80 -14.30 27.65
CA ALA A 445 6.63 -12.92 27.20
C ALA A 445 6.53 -12.82 25.66
N ALA A 446 7.33 -13.60 24.93
CA ALA A 446 7.27 -13.65 23.47
C ALA A 446 6.06 -14.42 22.90
N SER A 447 5.37 -15.23 23.73
CA SER A 447 4.17 -16.00 23.34
C SER A 447 2.86 -15.28 23.60
N VAL A 448 2.88 -14.22 24.43
CA VAL A 448 1.73 -13.35 24.66
C VAL A 448 1.79 -12.23 23.62
N PRO A 449 0.82 -12.11 22.69
CA PRO A 449 0.76 -10.94 21.81
C PRO A 449 0.68 -9.70 22.70
N ALA A 450 1.61 -8.76 22.50
CA ALA A 450 1.80 -7.59 23.34
C ALA A 450 0.49 -6.82 23.50
N ARG A 451 -0.25 -7.08 24.59
CA ARG A 451 -1.23 -6.14 25.12
C ARG A 451 -0.41 -4.95 25.60
N GLY A 452 -0.43 -3.87 24.83
CA GLY A 452 0.22 -2.62 25.19
C GLY A 452 -0.21 -2.21 26.59
N HIS A 453 0.74 -2.26 27.52
CA HIS A 453 0.60 -1.70 28.86
C HIS A 453 1.65 -0.62 29.06
N GLY A 454 1.16 0.57 29.38
CA GLY A 454 1.83 1.59 30.17
C GLY A 454 2.52 2.67 29.33
N LYS A 455 2.30 3.96 29.59
CA LYS A 455 1.67 4.64 30.72
C LYS A 455 1.09 5.97 30.26
#